data_AF-A0A0V0RDX8-F1
#
_entry.id   AF-A0A0V0RDX8-F1
#
_cell.length_a   1.000
_cell.length_b   1.000
_cell.length_c   1.000
_cell.angle_alpha   90.00
_cell.angle_beta   90.00
_cell.angle_gamma   90.00
#
_symmetry.space_group_name_H-M   'P 1'
#
loop_
_entity.id
_entity.type
_entity.pdbx_description
1 polymer ?
#
loop_
_entity_poly.entity_id
_entity_poly.type
_entity_poly.pdbx_seq_one_letter_code
_entity_poly.pdbx_strand_id
1 'polypeptide(L)'
;MAGTTATLFSNEKTTKDAAAFLCMSYSDVNLRAIAKIIDYEQPIVYFTQRSAAAAAQPFYDSTEIQKLVNGLHKYQPTASASGDSIRTLTAPGTVKIFASAPVAYSSDVYLNYIVKILEKSMQVYTPGTTTTVLKKSCAGPLKVENVLGPITVKDTEIPIGQDSARWSVPKSDSDFICLSNTGRTAKDAKYGATVACVSSKDAAALFRKMITKENSDACP
;
A
#
# COMPACT_ATOMS: atom_id res chain seq x y z
N MET A 1 11.19 -22.34 -5.77
CA MET A 1 9.97 -23.17 -5.58
C MET A 1 8.81 -22.44 -6.23
N ALA A 2 8.37 -22.87 -7.41
CA ALA A 2 7.25 -22.25 -8.11
C ALA A 2 5.99 -23.10 -7.87
N GLY A 3 5.34 -22.87 -6.73
CA GLY A 3 3.97 -23.35 -6.53
C GLY A 3 3.03 -22.50 -7.36
N THR A 4 2.03 -23.12 -7.99
CA THR A 4 0.94 -22.38 -8.65
C THR A 4 0.25 -21.47 -7.62
N THR A 5 -0.25 -20.30 -8.04
CA THR A 5 -0.98 -19.36 -7.16
C THR A 5 -2.10 -20.05 -6.37
N ALA A 6 -2.76 -21.06 -6.96
CA ALA A 6 -3.78 -21.86 -6.28
C ALA A 6 -3.26 -22.64 -5.05
N THR A 7 -2.02 -23.13 -5.08
CA THR A 7 -1.44 -23.88 -3.96
C THR A 7 -0.99 -22.99 -2.79
N LEU A 8 -0.65 -21.72 -3.05
CA LEU A 8 -0.21 -20.76 -2.03
C LEU A 8 -1.32 -20.34 -1.05
N PHE A 9 -2.59 -20.42 -1.46
CA PHE A 9 -3.75 -20.00 -0.66
C PHE A 9 -4.59 -21.17 -0.14
N SER A 10 -4.07 -22.39 -0.14
CA SER A 10 -4.79 -23.59 0.32
C SER A 10 -4.77 -23.78 1.85
N ASN A 11 -4.02 -22.95 2.57
CA ASN A 11 -3.92 -23.02 4.03
C ASN A 11 -5.12 -22.34 4.70
N GLU A 12 -5.72 -22.99 5.69
CA GLU A 12 -6.87 -22.50 6.45
C GLU A 12 -6.63 -21.13 7.12
N LYS A 13 -5.37 -20.76 7.39
CA LYS A 13 -4.98 -19.42 7.89
C LYS A 13 -5.02 -18.33 6.82
N THR A 14 -4.95 -18.68 5.55
CA THR A 14 -4.99 -17.75 4.39
C THR A 14 -6.35 -17.72 3.68
N THR A 15 -7.31 -18.56 4.07
CA THR A 15 -8.62 -18.69 3.41
C THR A 15 -9.78 -18.01 4.14
N LYS A 16 -9.56 -17.44 5.34
CA LYS A 16 -10.65 -16.90 6.17
C LYS A 16 -10.99 -15.44 5.90
N ASP A 17 -10.03 -14.67 5.41
CA ASP A 17 -10.21 -13.23 5.18
C ASP A 17 -10.05 -12.91 3.70
N ALA A 18 -10.92 -12.04 3.20
CA ALA A 18 -10.71 -11.37 1.93
C ALA A 18 -9.43 -10.52 2.00
N ALA A 19 -8.75 -10.42 0.86
CA ALA A 19 -7.50 -9.68 0.71
C ALA A 19 -7.43 -9.05 -0.68
N ALA A 20 -6.67 -7.96 -0.80
CA ALA A 20 -6.33 -7.35 -2.07
C ALA A 20 -4.86 -7.61 -2.39
N PHE A 21 -4.58 -8.04 -3.62
CA PHE A 21 -3.22 -8.29 -4.10
C PHE A 21 -2.90 -7.37 -5.26
N LEU A 22 -1.70 -6.81 -5.26
CA LEU A 22 -1.15 -6.04 -6.39
C LEU A 22 0.17 -6.68 -6.80
N CYS A 23 0.23 -7.16 -8.03
CA CYS A 23 1.43 -7.70 -8.65
C CYS A 23 1.80 -6.82 -9.85
N MET A 24 3.06 -6.41 -9.91
CA MET A 24 3.56 -5.48 -10.92
C MET A 24 4.92 -5.96 -11.42
N SER A 25 5.14 -5.85 -12.72
CA SER A 25 6.42 -6.19 -13.35
C SER A 25 7.22 -4.91 -13.59
N TYR A 26 8.52 -4.94 -13.29
CA TYR A 26 9.42 -3.78 -13.33
C TYR A 26 10.75 -4.16 -13.96
N SER A 27 11.46 -3.16 -14.52
CA SER A 27 12.88 -3.30 -14.81
C SER A 27 13.71 -3.33 -13.53
N ASP A 28 14.92 -3.87 -13.60
CA ASP A 28 15.86 -3.89 -12.48
C ASP A 28 16.14 -2.48 -11.90
N VAL A 29 16.21 -1.46 -12.78
CA VAL A 29 16.40 -0.06 -12.37
C VAL A 29 15.23 0.42 -11.50
N ASN A 30 14.00 0.16 -11.94
CA ASN A 30 12.81 0.54 -11.17
C ASN A 30 12.71 -0.28 -9.88
N LEU A 31 13.04 -1.58 -9.90
CA LEU A 31 13.06 -2.41 -8.69
C LEU A 31 14.06 -1.90 -7.65
N ARG A 32 15.27 -1.48 -8.04
CA ARG A 32 16.24 -0.88 -7.11
C ARG A 32 15.72 0.43 -6.51
N ALA A 33 15.09 1.28 -7.33
CA ALA A 33 14.50 2.51 -6.85
C ALA A 33 13.34 2.25 -5.88
N ILE A 34 12.52 1.22 -6.14
CA ILE A 34 11.46 0.75 -5.24
C ILE A 34 12.04 0.20 -3.94
N ALA A 35 13.08 -0.64 -4.01
CA ALA A 35 13.76 -1.22 -2.86
C ALA A 35 14.26 -0.15 -1.89
N LYS A 36 14.85 0.93 -2.42
CA LYS A 36 15.28 2.09 -1.63
C LYS A 36 14.14 2.76 -0.87
N ILE A 37 12.93 2.79 -1.42
CA ILE A 37 11.76 3.38 -0.77
C ILE A 37 11.20 2.41 0.28
N ILE A 38 10.92 1.16 -0.08
CA ILE A 38 10.30 0.21 0.85
C ILE A 38 11.20 -0.16 2.04
N ASP A 39 12.52 0.03 1.95
CA ASP A 39 13.41 -0.10 3.11
C ASP A 39 13.00 0.85 4.25
N TYR A 40 12.34 1.99 3.97
CA TYR A 40 11.79 2.85 5.03
C TYR A 40 10.76 2.14 5.90
N GLU A 41 9.97 1.20 5.36
CA GLU A 41 9.01 0.39 6.13
C GLU A 41 9.69 -0.46 7.21
N GLN A 42 11.00 -0.73 7.05
CA GLN A 42 11.77 -1.68 7.87
C GLN A 42 11.15 -3.09 7.84
N PRO A 43 10.95 -3.68 6.63
CA PRO A 43 10.33 -5.00 6.52
C PRO A 43 11.28 -6.08 7.06
N ILE A 44 10.69 -7.17 7.57
CA ILE A 44 11.45 -8.36 7.98
C ILE A 44 11.66 -9.24 6.75
N VAL A 45 12.92 -9.35 6.33
CA VAL A 45 13.30 -10.23 5.22
C VAL A 45 13.61 -11.63 5.76
N TYR A 46 12.67 -12.55 5.58
CA TYR A 46 12.78 -13.94 6.10
C TYR A 46 13.71 -14.83 5.28
N PHE A 47 13.74 -14.63 3.96
CA PHE A 47 14.53 -15.44 3.05
C PHE A 47 14.92 -14.62 1.83
N THR A 48 16.16 -14.80 1.38
CA THR A 48 16.67 -14.19 0.15
C THR A 48 17.36 -15.24 -0.69
N GLN A 49 17.32 -15.03 -2.01
CA GLN A 49 18.01 -15.90 -2.95
C GLN A 49 18.72 -15.04 -3.98
N ARG A 50 20.05 -15.11 -3.98
CA ARG A 50 20.89 -14.58 -5.06
C ARG A 50 20.88 -15.54 -6.22
N SER A 51 20.55 -15.06 -7.43
CA SER A 51 20.58 -15.90 -8.64
C SER A 51 22.01 -16.34 -8.97
N ALA A 52 22.18 -17.59 -9.40
CA ALA A 52 23.46 -18.08 -9.91
C ALA A 52 23.81 -17.50 -11.29
N ALA A 53 22.80 -17.05 -12.05
CA ALA A 53 23.00 -16.50 -13.39
C ALA A 53 23.75 -15.16 -13.32
N ALA A 54 24.93 -15.08 -13.96
CA ALA A 54 25.81 -13.91 -13.93
C ALA A 54 25.09 -12.60 -14.31
N ALA A 55 24.17 -12.63 -15.28
CA ALA A 55 23.40 -11.46 -15.71
C ALA A 55 22.46 -10.89 -14.63
N ALA A 56 22.01 -11.72 -13.68
CA ALA A 56 21.08 -11.31 -12.61
C ALA A 56 21.79 -10.96 -11.30
N GLN A 57 23.09 -11.28 -11.17
CA GLN A 57 23.88 -10.99 -9.98
C GLN A 57 23.98 -9.49 -9.66
N PRO A 58 24.21 -8.58 -10.64
CA PRO A 58 24.33 -7.14 -10.36
C PRO A 58 23.08 -6.52 -9.74
N PHE A 59 21.90 -7.08 -10.00
CA PHE A 59 20.67 -6.60 -9.35
C PHE A 59 20.68 -6.93 -7.86
N TYR A 60 20.93 -8.19 -7.50
CA TYR A 60 20.98 -8.59 -6.10
C TYR A 60 22.10 -7.88 -5.34
N ASP A 61 23.28 -7.74 -5.94
CA ASP A 61 24.46 -7.14 -5.32
C ASP A 61 24.40 -5.61 -5.23
N SER A 62 23.33 -4.99 -5.73
CA SER A 62 23.18 -3.54 -5.66
C SER A 62 23.03 -3.07 -4.22
N THR A 63 23.54 -1.87 -3.94
CA THR A 63 23.48 -1.25 -2.61
C THR A 63 22.06 -1.16 -2.06
N GLU A 64 21.07 -0.85 -2.91
CA GLU A 64 19.66 -0.73 -2.50
C GLU A 64 19.08 -2.07 -2.06
N ILE A 65 19.34 -3.15 -2.82
CA ILE A 65 18.85 -4.49 -2.49
C ILE A 65 19.57 -5.02 -1.25
N GLN A 66 20.89 -4.87 -1.18
CA GLN A 66 21.65 -5.30 0.01
C GLN A 66 21.22 -4.55 1.27
N LYS A 67 20.90 -3.26 1.18
CA LYS A 67 20.35 -2.52 2.32
C LYS A 67 19.00 -3.09 2.76
N LEU A 68 18.07 -3.26 1.83
CA LEU A 68 16.77 -3.85 2.15
C LEU A 68 16.90 -5.24 2.79
N VAL A 69 17.81 -6.08 2.28
CA VAL A 69 18.06 -7.43 2.80
C VAL A 69 18.65 -7.40 4.21
N ASN A 70 19.60 -6.50 4.47
CA ASN A 70 20.27 -6.41 5.77
C ASN A 70 19.40 -5.70 6.83
N GLY A 71 18.49 -4.81 6.42
CA GLY A 71 17.46 -4.17 7.25
C GLY A 71 17.99 -3.36 8.44
N LEU A 72 17.08 -3.05 9.39
CA LEU A 72 17.35 -2.41 10.70
C LEU A 72 18.04 -1.03 10.64
N HIS A 73 17.79 -0.30 9.56
CA HIS A 73 18.27 1.06 9.37
C HIS A 73 17.38 2.10 10.06
N LYS A 74 17.99 3.16 10.58
CA LYS A 74 17.26 4.32 11.10
C LYS A 74 17.19 5.40 10.03
N TYR A 75 15.99 5.87 9.74
CA TYR A 75 15.75 6.93 8.76
C TYR A 75 15.41 8.27 9.40
N GLN A 76 15.96 9.33 8.82
CA GLN A 76 15.56 10.72 9.03
C GLN A 76 15.63 11.44 7.67
N PRO A 77 14.53 12.01 7.13
CA PRO A 77 13.15 11.95 7.64
C PRO A 77 12.61 10.52 7.71
N THR A 78 11.54 10.29 8.48
CA THR A 78 10.97 8.95 8.74
C THR A 78 10.01 8.45 7.65
N ALA A 79 9.83 9.18 6.56
CA ALA A 79 9.04 8.74 5.41
C ALA A 79 9.61 9.30 4.11
N SER A 80 9.33 8.61 3.02
CA SER A 80 9.79 8.95 1.67
C SER A 80 8.79 8.50 0.61
N ALA A 81 8.96 9.01 -0.61
CA ALA A 81 8.18 8.62 -1.76
C ALA A 81 9.09 8.40 -2.98
N SER A 82 8.68 7.53 -3.89
CA SER A 82 9.37 7.31 -5.15
C SER A 82 9.30 8.55 -6.06
N GLY A 83 10.25 8.67 -6.99
CA GLY A 83 10.14 9.61 -8.10
C GLY A 83 9.03 9.24 -9.08
N ASP A 84 8.72 10.13 -10.02
CA ASP A 84 7.64 9.95 -11.01
C ASP A 84 8.05 9.10 -12.24
N SER A 85 9.31 8.67 -12.26
CA SER A 85 9.88 7.82 -13.31
C SER A 85 9.58 6.33 -13.14
N ILE A 86 9.00 5.91 -12.00
CA ILE A 86 8.68 4.49 -11.78
C ILE A 86 7.50 4.09 -12.66
N ARG A 87 7.73 3.07 -13.49
CA ARG A 87 6.77 2.51 -14.46
C ARG A 87 6.80 0.99 -14.44
N THR A 88 5.64 0.37 -14.61
CA THR A 88 5.53 -1.06 -14.90
C THR A 88 6.06 -1.37 -16.31
N LEU A 89 6.42 -2.63 -16.57
CA LEU A 89 6.92 -3.07 -17.88
C LEU A 89 5.82 -3.16 -18.95
N THR A 90 4.69 -3.80 -18.65
CA THR A 90 3.65 -4.11 -19.66
C THR A 90 2.27 -4.19 -19.02
N ALA A 91 1.28 -3.36 -19.38
CA ALA A 91 1.39 -2.05 -20.04
C ALA A 91 2.02 -1.02 -19.08
N PRO A 92 2.77 -0.01 -19.57
CA PRO A 92 3.45 0.95 -18.70
C PRO A 92 2.43 1.88 -18.02
N GLY A 93 2.23 1.66 -16.72
CA GLY A 93 1.45 2.51 -15.83
C GLY A 93 2.37 3.28 -14.88
N THR A 94 2.03 4.53 -14.59
CA THR A 94 2.73 5.33 -13.56
C THR A 94 2.50 4.70 -12.19
N VAL A 95 3.59 4.51 -11.44
CA VAL A 95 3.54 4.02 -10.06
C VAL A 95 4.16 5.06 -9.15
N LYS A 96 3.49 5.33 -8.03
CA LYS A 96 4.01 6.12 -6.92
C LYS A 96 4.02 5.27 -5.67
N ILE A 97 5.18 5.09 -5.06
CA ILE A 97 5.32 4.33 -3.81
C ILE A 97 5.64 5.28 -2.68
N PHE A 98 4.95 5.11 -1.56
CA PHE A 98 5.22 5.80 -0.31
C PHE A 98 5.66 4.77 0.71
N ALA A 99 6.61 5.13 1.56
CA ALA A 99 6.96 4.30 2.70
C ALA A 99 7.31 5.16 3.91
N SER A 100 7.00 4.67 5.11
CA SER A 100 7.33 5.30 6.37
C SER A 100 7.85 4.28 7.38
N ALA A 101 8.82 4.70 8.19
CA ALA A 101 9.38 3.92 9.27
C ALA A 101 8.44 3.86 10.47
N PRO A 102 8.50 2.78 11.27
CA PRO A 102 7.81 2.72 12.55
C PRO A 102 8.28 3.85 13.46
N VAL A 103 7.34 4.52 14.14
CA VAL A 103 7.62 5.63 15.04
C VAL A 103 6.94 5.43 16.40
N ALA A 104 7.57 5.93 17.46
CA ALA A 104 7.07 5.75 18.83
C ALA A 104 5.74 6.50 19.10
N TYR A 105 5.51 7.62 18.41
CA TYR A 105 4.40 8.54 18.71
C TYR A 105 3.12 8.30 17.88
N SER A 106 3.06 7.22 17.08
CA SER A 106 1.97 6.94 16.13
C SER A 106 1.82 8.02 15.03
N SER A 107 1.99 7.65 13.76
CA SER A 107 1.88 8.57 12.62
C SER A 107 0.99 7.98 11.53
N ASP A 108 -0.11 8.68 11.21
CA ASP A 108 -0.95 8.35 10.08
C ASP A 108 -0.25 8.75 8.76
N VAL A 109 0.22 7.76 8.00
CA VAL A 109 0.95 7.98 6.75
C VAL A 109 0.14 8.78 5.73
N TYR A 110 -1.19 8.63 5.73
CA TYR A 110 -2.06 9.34 4.82
C TYR A 110 -2.12 10.82 5.12
N LEU A 111 -2.38 11.16 6.38
CA LEU A 111 -2.51 12.55 6.84
C LEU A 111 -1.16 13.28 6.83
N ASN A 112 -0.09 12.60 7.24
CA ASN A 112 1.20 13.25 7.45
C ASN A 112 2.04 13.37 6.18
N TYR A 113 1.89 12.44 5.22
CA TYR A 113 2.75 12.36 4.04
C TYR A 113 1.98 12.28 2.72
N ILE A 114 1.10 11.28 2.54
CA ILE A 114 0.54 10.97 1.21
C ILE A 114 -0.27 12.14 0.64
N VAL A 115 -1.21 12.71 1.42
CA VAL A 115 -2.03 13.83 0.90
C VAL A 115 -1.19 15.04 0.52
N LYS A 116 -0.10 15.29 1.26
CA LYS A 116 0.79 16.45 1.04
C LYS A 116 1.67 16.26 -0.18
N ILE A 117 2.18 15.04 -0.40
CA ILE A 117 3.04 14.74 -1.56
C ILE A 117 2.22 14.58 -2.83
N LEU A 118 1.03 14.00 -2.75
CA LEU A 118 0.13 13.88 -3.91
C LEU A 118 -0.67 15.14 -4.19
N GLU A 119 -0.73 16.07 -3.22
CA GLU A 119 -1.59 17.26 -3.25
C GLU A 119 -3.05 16.92 -3.55
N LYS A 120 -3.51 15.77 -3.05
CA LYS A 120 -4.86 15.23 -3.29
C LYS A 120 -5.51 14.79 -1.99
N SER A 121 -6.81 15.06 -1.89
CA SER A 121 -7.64 14.47 -0.85
C SER A 121 -7.79 12.97 -1.10
N MET A 122 -7.78 12.16 -0.04
CA MET A 122 -7.79 10.70 -0.12
C MET A 122 -9.01 10.11 0.61
N GLN A 123 -9.58 9.05 0.04
CA GLN A 123 -10.53 8.17 0.71
C GLN A 123 -9.80 6.85 1.00
N VAL A 124 -9.73 6.47 2.27
CA VAL A 124 -8.88 5.35 2.73
C VAL A 124 -9.76 4.26 3.32
N TYR A 125 -9.67 3.08 2.73
CA TYR A 125 -10.34 1.89 3.23
C TYR A 125 -9.56 1.25 4.37
N THR A 126 -10.20 1.18 5.52
CA THR A 126 -9.74 0.43 6.68
C THR A 126 -10.96 -0.23 7.32
N PRO A 127 -11.13 -1.55 7.13
CA PRO A 127 -12.16 -2.34 7.79
C PRO A 127 -12.24 -2.03 9.28
N GLY A 128 -13.38 -1.52 9.73
CA GLY A 128 -13.57 -1.07 11.10
C GLY A 128 -14.81 -0.23 11.27
N THR A 129 -14.82 0.58 12.33
CA THR A 129 -15.85 1.57 12.62
C THR A 129 -15.20 2.92 12.90
N THR A 130 -16.02 3.97 13.06
CA THR A 130 -15.54 5.30 13.46
C THR A 130 -14.86 5.33 14.84
N THR A 131 -15.00 4.27 15.64
CA THR A 131 -14.34 4.14 16.94
C THR A 131 -13.03 3.36 16.88
N THR A 132 -12.82 2.51 15.86
CA THR A 132 -11.59 1.70 15.71
C THR A 132 -10.61 2.31 14.72
N VAL A 133 -11.09 3.11 13.77
CA VAL A 133 -10.29 3.81 12.77
C VAL A 133 -9.99 5.24 13.25
N LEU A 134 -8.79 5.74 12.95
CA LEU A 134 -8.38 7.10 13.23
C LEU A 134 -9.37 8.10 12.61
N LYS A 135 -9.59 9.21 13.30
CA LYS A 135 -10.52 10.24 12.87
C LYS A 135 -10.18 10.73 11.46
N LYS A 136 -11.20 10.93 10.64
CA LYS A 136 -11.08 11.67 9.37
C LYS A 136 -10.51 13.07 9.62
N SER A 137 -9.80 13.60 8.64
CA SER A 137 -9.32 14.98 8.64
C SER A 137 -10.07 15.78 7.59
N CYS A 138 -10.86 16.75 8.05
CA CYS A 138 -11.67 17.64 7.22
C CYS A 138 -11.18 19.09 7.23
N ALA A 139 -10.12 19.37 7.98
CA ALA A 139 -9.54 20.70 8.08
C ALA A 139 -8.62 20.97 6.89
N GLY A 140 -8.72 22.17 6.33
CA GLY A 140 -7.89 22.61 5.21
C GLY A 140 -8.30 22.05 3.85
N PRO A 141 -7.50 22.33 2.80
CA PRO A 141 -7.85 21.99 1.42
C PRO A 141 -7.67 20.49 1.09
N LEU A 142 -6.82 19.79 1.84
CA LEU A 142 -6.51 18.37 1.64
C LEU A 142 -7.16 17.54 2.74
N LYS A 143 -8.12 16.70 2.36
CA LYS A 143 -8.92 15.88 3.27
C LYS A 143 -8.43 14.43 3.29
N VAL A 144 -8.54 13.78 4.45
CA VAL A 144 -8.40 12.32 4.57
C VAL A 144 -9.70 11.78 5.13
N GLU A 145 -10.43 11.05 4.30
CA GLU A 145 -11.73 10.46 4.62
C GLU A 145 -11.60 8.95 4.82
N ASN A 146 -12.54 8.38 5.58
CA ASN A 146 -12.55 6.96 5.89
C ASN A 146 -13.58 6.21 5.04
N VAL A 147 -13.22 4.99 4.66
CA VAL A 147 -14.14 3.96 4.16
C VAL A 147 -13.98 2.77 5.11
N LEU A 148 -15.06 2.39 5.80
CA LEU A 148 -15.00 1.56 7.02
C LEU A 148 -15.39 0.10 6.78
N GLY A 149 -16.15 -0.19 5.73
CA GLY A 149 -16.74 -1.50 5.48
C GLY A 149 -18.12 -1.67 6.16
N PRO A 150 -18.84 -2.77 5.88
CA PRO A 150 -18.51 -3.80 4.89
C PRO A 150 -18.44 -3.24 3.46
N ILE A 151 -17.83 -4.00 2.56
CA ILE A 151 -17.79 -3.69 1.12
C ILE A 151 -18.44 -4.84 0.34
N THR A 152 -18.89 -4.56 -0.88
CA THR A 152 -19.43 -5.59 -1.78
C THR A 152 -18.59 -5.68 -3.04
N VAL A 153 -18.13 -6.89 -3.37
CA VAL A 153 -17.38 -7.19 -4.59
C VAL A 153 -18.20 -8.16 -5.44
N LYS A 154 -18.66 -7.72 -6.62
CA LYS A 154 -19.39 -8.56 -7.59
C LYS A 154 -20.49 -9.41 -6.90
N ASP A 155 -21.29 -8.78 -6.04
CA ASP A 155 -22.42 -9.39 -5.30
C ASP A 155 -22.06 -10.17 -4.02
N THR A 156 -20.78 -10.22 -3.63
CA THR A 156 -20.35 -10.80 -2.36
C THR A 156 -20.08 -9.70 -1.35
N GLU A 157 -20.85 -9.65 -0.27
CA GLU A 157 -20.54 -8.80 0.88
C GLU A 157 -19.34 -9.38 1.65
N ILE A 158 -18.39 -8.52 1.96
CA ILE A 158 -17.21 -8.83 2.75
C ILE A 158 -17.37 -8.12 4.11
N PRO A 159 -17.62 -8.87 5.19
CA PRO A 159 -17.74 -8.31 6.52
C PRO A 159 -16.44 -7.68 7.00
N ILE A 160 -16.53 -6.65 7.86
CA ILE A 160 -15.38 -5.98 8.47
C ILE A 160 -14.39 -6.96 9.11
N GLY A 161 -14.91 -7.98 9.82
CA GLY A 161 -14.10 -8.98 10.52
C GLY A 161 -13.49 -10.06 9.64
N GLN A 162 -13.75 -10.03 8.33
CA GLN A 162 -13.26 -10.97 7.32
C GLN A 162 -12.55 -10.22 6.17
N ASP A 163 -12.09 -8.99 6.40
CA ASP A 163 -11.37 -8.21 5.40
C ASP A 163 -10.00 -7.72 5.92
N SER A 164 -8.95 -8.24 5.29
CA SER A 164 -7.57 -7.84 5.54
C SER A 164 -7.07 -6.78 4.55
N ALA A 165 -7.82 -6.47 3.49
CA ALA A 165 -7.41 -5.52 2.47
C ALA A 165 -7.28 -4.11 3.04
N ARG A 166 -6.26 -3.40 2.55
CA ARG A 166 -6.04 -1.98 2.83
C ARG A 166 -5.77 -1.29 1.50
N TRP A 167 -6.59 -0.30 1.18
CA TRP A 167 -6.53 0.41 -0.09
C TRP A 167 -7.04 1.83 0.06
N SER A 168 -6.72 2.67 -0.92
CA SER A 168 -7.17 4.06 -0.94
C SER A 168 -7.26 4.60 -2.35
N VAL A 169 -8.15 5.55 -2.56
CA VAL A 169 -8.29 6.27 -3.83
C VAL A 169 -8.21 7.77 -3.58
N PRO A 170 -7.62 8.56 -4.49
CA PRO A 170 -7.82 10.00 -4.48
C PRO A 170 -9.30 10.32 -4.71
N LYS A 171 -9.81 11.33 -4.00
CA LYS A 171 -11.22 11.73 -4.11
C LYS A 171 -11.56 12.32 -5.49
N SER A 172 -10.65 13.10 -6.06
CA SER A 172 -10.88 13.85 -7.32
C SER A 172 -10.11 13.34 -8.53
N ASP A 173 -9.09 12.50 -8.35
CA ASP A 173 -8.27 11.97 -9.46
C ASP A 173 -8.71 10.57 -9.82
N SER A 174 -9.34 10.42 -10.99
CA SER A 174 -9.99 9.17 -11.40
C SER A 174 -9.04 8.00 -11.62
N ASP A 175 -7.74 8.23 -11.80
CA ASP A 175 -6.90 7.21 -12.43
C ASP A 175 -5.99 6.46 -11.46
N PHE A 176 -5.86 6.88 -10.20
CA PHE A 176 -5.04 6.16 -9.22
C PHE A 176 -5.86 5.30 -8.26
N ILE A 177 -5.34 4.09 -8.01
CA ILE A 177 -5.71 3.23 -6.89
C ILE A 177 -4.43 2.88 -6.14
N CYS A 178 -4.49 2.90 -4.81
CA CYS A 178 -3.39 2.47 -3.97
C CYS A 178 -3.76 1.27 -3.12
N LEU A 179 -2.81 0.34 -2.96
CA LEU A 179 -2.86 -0.71 -1.95
C LEU A 179 -1.79 -0.44 -0.90
N SER A 180 -2.06 -0.84 0.34
CA SER A 180 -1.16 -0.66 1.47
C SER A 180 -1.01 -1.93 2.30
N ASN A 181 0.07 -2.01 3.05
CA ASN A 181 0.26 -3.06 4.06
C ASN A 181 -0.50 -2.75 5.37
N THR A 182 -0.80 -1.48 5.63
CA THR A 182 -1.42 -0.99 6.86
C THR A 182 -2.63 -0.12 6.57
N GLY A 183 -3.58 -0.11 7.52
CA GLY A 183 -4.73 0.79 7.50
C GLY A 183 -4.52 2.05 8.34
N ARG A 184 -5.63 2.66 8.73
CA ARG A 184 -5.66 3.85 9.59
C ARG A 184 -6.15 3.53 11.00
N THR A 185 -5.76 2.41 11.60
CA THR A 185 -6.00 2.20 13.04
C THR A 185 -4.87 2.82 13.89
N ALA A 186 -5.13 3.07 15.18
CA ALA A 186 -4.08 3.54 16.11
C ALA A 186 -2.93 2.52 16.28
N LYS A 187 -3.19 1.24 16.00
CA LYS A 187 -2.18 0.18 15.97
C LYS A 187 -1.35 0.27 14.69
N ASP A 188 -2.00 0.40 13.54
CA ASP A 188 -1.33 0.50 12.24
C ASP A 188 -0.36 1.68 12.19
N ALA A 189 -0.76 2.83 12.72
CA ALA A 189 0.03 4.05 12.71
C ALA A 189 1.34 3.97 13.54
N LYS A 190 1.57 2.89 14.30
CA LYS A 190 2.82 2.65 15.02
C LYS A 190 3.84 1.85 14.21
N TYR A 191 3.40 1.14 13.18
CA TYR A 191 4.25 0.29 12.36
C TYR A 191 4.72 0.99 11.09
N GLY A 192 5.72 0.40 10.44
CA GLY A 192 6.11 0.84 9.12
C GLY A 192 4.96 0.65 8.12
N ALA A 193 4.79 1.61 7.23
CA ALA A 193 3.76 1.57 6.20
C ALA A 193 4.40 1.65 4.82
N THR A 194 3.86 0.90 3.87
CA THR A 194 4.11 1.07 2.44
C THR A 194 2.78 1.20 1.74
N VAL A 195 2.67 2.18 0.84
CA VAL A 195 1.50 2.43 0.00
C VAL A 195 1.95 2.50 -1.45
N ALA A 196 1.48 1.58 -2.28
CA ALA A 196 1.76 1.53 -3.70
C ALA A 196 0.54 2.01 -4.49
N CYS A 197 0.65 3.19 -5.10
CA CYS A 197 -0.37 3.78 -5.97
C CYS A 197 -0.02 3.51 -7.43
N VAL A 198 -0.96 2.93 -8.18
CA VAL A 198 -0.81 2.65 -9.61
C VAL A 198 -1.87 3.39 -10.40
N SER A 199 -1.47 3.94 -11.54
CA SER A 199 -2.38 4.55 -12.50
C SER A 199 -3.09 3.46 -13.30
N SER A 200 -4.36 3.25 -13.00
CA SER A 200 -5.30 2.37 -13.71
C SER A 200 -6.72 2.89 -13.52
N LYS A 201 -7.27 3.52 -14.57
CA LYS A 201 -8.63 4.07 -14.57
C LYS A 201 -9.70 3.02 -14.25
N ASP A 202 -9.60 1.84 -14.86
CA ASP A 202 -10.58 0.77 -14.68
C ASP A 202 -10.53 0.20 -13.26
N ALA A 203 -9.34 -0.04 -12.72
CA ALA A 203 -9.20 -0.49 -11.34
C ALA A 203 -9.71 0.57 -10.37
N ALA A 204 -9.30 1.83 -10.53
CA ALA A 204 -9.73 2.91 -9.65
C ALA A 204 -11.26 3.11 -9.71
N ALA A 205 -11.91 2.92 -10.88
CA ALA A 205 -13.36 2.93 -11.00
C ALA A 205 -14.03 1.77 -10.24
N LEU A 206 -13.46 0.56 -10.30
CA LEU A 206 -13.95 -0.61 -9.55
C LEU A 206 -13.89 -0.36 -8.03
N PHE A 207 -12.76 0.12 -7.52
CA PHE A 207 -12.62 0.40 -6.09
C PHE A 207 -13.55 1.51 -5.61
N ARG A 208 -13.75 2.56 -6.41
CA ARG A 208 -14.72 3.62 -6.07
C ARG A 208 -16.15 3.13 -5.99
N LYS A 209 -16.56 2.18 -6.84
CA LYS A 209 -17.91 1.59 -6.79
C LYS A 209 -18.18 0.86 -5.47
N MET A 210 -17.14 0.44 -4.74
CA MET A 210 -17.28 -0.17 -3.42
C MET A 210 -17.49 0.86 -2.30
N ILE A 211 -17.30 2.16 -2.57
CA ILE A 211 -17.56 3.23 -1.60
C ILE A 211 -19.03 3.61 -1.72
N THR A 212 -19.79 3.39 -0.66
CA THR A 212 -21.20 3.74 -0.55
C THR A 212 -21.40 4.79 0.54
N LYS A 213 -22.62 5.33 0.65
CA LYS A 213 -22.95 6.28 1.71
C LYS A 213 -22.90 5.62 3.09
N GLU A 214 -23.21 4.34 3.15
CA GLU A 214 -23.33 3.54 4.37
C GLU A 214 -21.96 3.19 4.96
N ASN A 215 -20.96 2.96 4.11
CA ASN A 215 -19.61 2.61 4.55
C ASN A 215 -18.62 3.80 4.53
N SER A 216 -19.06 4.99 4.13
CA SER A 216 -18.23 6.18 4.05
C SER A 216 -18.39 7.07 5.27
N ASP A 217 -17.27 7.37 5.93
CA ASP A 217 -17.14 8.42 6.92
C ASP A 217 -16.43 9.62 6.25
N ALA A 218 -17.16 10.27 5.35
CA ALA A 218 -16.71 11.42 4.56
C ALA A 218 -16.79 12.73 5.34
N CYS A 219 -16.06 13.74 4.86
CA CYS A 219 -16.21 15.10 5.34
C CYS A 219 -17.53 15.71 4.84
N PRO A 220 -18.11 16.66 5.60
CA PRO A 220 -19.20 17.49 5.11
C PRO A 220 -18.84 18.25 3.82
#